data_AF-A0A6B2LIJ2-F1
#
_entry.id   AF-A0A6B2LIJ2-F1
#
_cell.length_a   1.000
_cell.length_b   1.000
_cell.length_c   1.000
_cell.angle_alpha   90.00
_cell.angle_beta   90.00
_cell.angle_gamma   90.00
#
_symmetry.space_group_name_H-M   'P 1'
#
loop_
_entity.id
_entity.type
_entity.pdbx_description
1 polymer ?
#
loop_
_entity_poly.entity_id
_entity_poly.type
_entity_poly.pdbx_seq_one_letter_code
_entity_poly.pdbx_strand_id
1 'polypeptide(L)'
;MMQEKGAFQRGKASSSAKPRPWSATDLRRNLELYFQCCSIEMTCTQMAKVGGTLANGGMCPFTKDPIFNSDSVKNVLSLMHSCGMYDYSGEWSYLVGIPAKSGVSGVIYGVIPNVMSIAVYSPRLDKIGNSVRGVEFFKRFIKRFNFHVFDSLMVSNDKKTITKFAHQGDFNTFLLEVA
;
A
#
# COMPACT_ATOMS: atom_id res chain seq x y z
N MET A 1 -13.81 9.15 13.79
CA MET A 1 -15.18 9.20 13.20
C MET A 1 -15.83 10.60 13.08
N MET A 2 -15.09 11.73 13.11
CA MET A 2 -15.68 13.08 12.90
C MET A 2 -15.18 13.84 11.66
N GLN A 3 -14.26 13.29 10.85
CA GLN A 3 -13.69 14.01 9.69
C GLN A 3 -14.40 13.77 8.35
N GLU A 4 -15.39 12.87 8.28
CA GLU A 4 -15.98 12.45 6.98
C GLU A 4 -17.25 13.21 6.57
N LYS A 5 -17.82 14.03 7.46
CA LYS A 5 -19.05 14.80 7.17
C LYS A 5 -18.86 15.86 6.05
N GLY A 6 -17.64 16.39 5.87
CA GLY A 6 -17.36 17.44 4.88
C GLY A 6 -17.23 16.94 3.44
N ALA A 7 -16.85 15.68 3.23
CA ALA A 7 -16.77 15.09 1.89
C ALA A 7 -18.16 14.86 1.27
N PHE A 8 -19.19 14.72 2.11
CA PHE A 8 -20.56 14.38 1.74
C PHE A 8 -21.28 15.45 0.90
N GLN A 9 -20.95 16.75 1.08
CA GLN A 9 -21.66 17.82 0.36
C GLN A 9 -21.22 17.95 -1.10
N ARG A 10 -19.96 17.60 -1.43
CA ARG A 10 -19.41 17.76 -2.79
C ARG A 10 -19.86 16.67 -3.76
N GLY A 11 -20.16 15.46 -3.28
CA GLY A 11 -20.57 14.33 -4.11
C GLY A 11 -21.99 14.42 -4.70
N LYS A 12 -22.86 15.30 -4.18
CA LYS A 12 -24.22 15.49 -4.70
C LYS A 12 -24.30 16.36 -5.95
N ALA A 13 -23.24 17.11 -6.28
CA ALA A 13 -23.32 18.21 -7.24
C ALA A 13 -22.96 17.85 -8.71
N SER A 14 -22.58 16.60 -9.01
CA SER A 14 -22.19 16.23 -10.37
C SER A 14 -23.38 15.67 -11.17
N SER A 15 -24.05 16.56 -11.92
CA SER A 15 -25.27 16.31 -12.72
C SER A 15 -25.08 15.58 -14.05
N SER A 16 -23.89 15.05 -14.36
CA SER A 16 -23.54 14.58 -15.73
C SER A 16 -23.21 13.08 -15.89
N ALA A 17 -23.40 12.25 -14.86
CA ALA A 17 -23.23 10.79 -14.99
C ALA A 17 -24.58 10.07 -15.04
N LYS A 18 -24.76 9.15 -16.01
CA LYS A 18 -25.96 8.29 -16.15
C LYS A 18 -26.48 7.83 -14.77
N PRO A 19 -27.79 7.96 -14.48
CA PRO A 19 -28.32 7.64 -13.16
C PRO A 19 -28.20 6.14 -12.93
N ARG A 20 -27.20 5.74 -12.14
CA ARG A 20 -27.22 4.44 -11.48
C ARG A 20 -28.39 4.48 -10.47
N PRO A 21 -29.34 3.53 -10.51
CA PRO A 21 -30.49 3.54 -9.61
C PRO A 21 -30.03 3.17 -8.19
N TRP A 22 -29.59 4.17 -7.42
CA TRP A 22 -29.28 4.01 -6.01
C TRP A 22 -30.48 4.48 -5.18
N SER A 23 -30.99 3.64 -4.29
CA SER A 23 -31.93 4.12 -3.28
C SER A 23 -31.18 4.83 -2.15
N ALA A 24 -31.87 5.69 -1.39
CA ALA A 24 -31.28 6.34 -0.21
C ALA A 24 -30.83 5.33 0.86
N THR A 25 -31.47 4.15 0.90
CA THR A 25 -31.12 3.04 1.78
C THR A 25 -29.80 2.39 1.35
N ASP A 26 -29.59 2.20 0.04
CA ASP A 26 -28.33 1.66 -0.50
C ASP A 26 -27.15 2.58 -0.21
N LEU A 27 -27.36 3.90 -0.34
CA LEU A 27 -26.32 4.89 -0.03
C LEU A 27 -25.86 4.78 1.43
N ARG A 28 -26.80 4.76 2.39
CA ARG A 28 -26.47 4.68 3.81
C ARG A 28 -25.71 3.39 4.14
N ARG A 29 -26.19 2.26 3.63
CA ARG A 29 -25.57 0.95 3.86
C ARG A 29 -24.16 0.87 3.29
N ASN A 30 -23.94 1.39 2.08
CA ASN A 30 -22.62 1.38 1.44
C ASN A 30 -21.63 2.29 2.17
N LEU A 31 -22.08 3.44 2.66
CA LEU A 31 -21.23 4.34 3.46
C LEU A 31 -20.89 3.74 4.82
N GLU A 32 -21.85 3.08 5.47
CA GLU A 32 -21.60 2.39 6.72
C GLU A 32 -20.54 1.29 6.56
N LEU A 33 -20.66 0.47 5.50
CA LEU A 33 -19.64 -0.52 5.15
C LEU A 33 -18.29 0.13 4.86
N TYR A 34 -18.26 1.23 4.11
CA TYR A 34 -17.02 1.96 3.81
C TYR A 34 -16.33 2.45 5.09
N PHE A 35 -17.05 3.08 6.02
CA PHE A 35 -16.47 3.56 7.27
C PHE A 35 -15.98 2.42 8.16
N GLN A 36 -16.69 1.28 8.17
CA GLN A 36 -16.24 0.08 8.85
C GLN A 36 -14.93 -0.44 8.26
N CYS A 37 -14.82 -0.53 6.93
CA CYS A 37 -13.57 -0.93 6.26
C CYS A 37 -12.42 0.03 6.57
N CYS A 38 -12.66 1.34 6.62
CA CYS A 38 -11.65 2.34 6.97
C CYS A 38 -11.28 2.34 8.47
N SER A 39 -12.05 1.67 9.32
CA SER A 39 -11.82 1.60 10.77
C SER A 39 -11.24 0.26 11.23
N ILE A 40 -10.83 -0.61 10.30
CA ILE A 40 -10.13 -1.86 10.64
C ILE A 40 -8.76 -1.53 11.25
N GLU A 41 -8.49 -2.09 12.42
CA GLU A 41 -7.23 -1.92 13.12
C GLU A 41 -6.24 -3.03 12.76
N MET A 42 -5.00 -2.65 12.50
CA MET A 42 -3.91 -3.58 12.21
C MET A 42 -2.58 -3.03 12.74
N THR A 43 -1.74 -3.92 13.24
CA THR A 43 -0.32 -3.63 13.51
C THR A 43 0.50 -3.67 12.22
N CYS A 44 1.68 -3.02 12.21
CA CYS A 44 2.61 -3.10 11.07
C CYS A 44 2.95 -4.55 10.71
N THR A 45 3.15 -5.41 11.71
CA THR A 45 3.44 -6.83 11.52
C THR A 45 2.28 -7.54 10.81
N GLN A 46 1.04 -7.34 11.25
CA GLN A 46 -0.13 -7.94 10.58
C GLN A 46 -0.27 -7.43 9.15
N MET A 47 -0.07 -6.14 8.92
CA MET A 47 -0.17 -5.56 7.58
C MET A 47 0.93 -6.09 6.64
N ALA A 48 2.16 -6.22 7.13
CA ALA A 48 3.26 -6.83 6.38
C ALA A 48 3.00 -8.31 6.05
N LYS A 49 2.35 -9.06 6.95
CA LYS A 49 1.92 -10.44 6.67
C LYS A 49 0.86 -10.50 5.57
N VAL A 50 -0.16 -9.64 5.64
CA VAL A 50 -1.20 -9.53 4.61
C VAL A 50 -0.60 -9.14 3.26
N GLY A 51 0.39 -8.25 3.23
CA GLY A 51 1.13 -7.93 2.00
C GLY A 51 2.06 -8.99 1.49
N GLY A 52 2.52 -9.90 2.35
CA GLY A 52 3.18 -11.12 1.90
C GLY A 52 2.30 -11.90 0.93
N THR A 53 0.98 -11.94 1.14
CA THR A 53 0.03 -12.58 0.22
C THR A 53 -0.01 -11.89 -1.14
N LEU A 54 0.01 -10.56 -1.19
CA LEU A 54 0.05 -9.81 -2.46
C LEU A 54 1.40 -9.95 -3.16
N ALA A 55 2.50 -9.90 -2.41
CA ALA A 55 3.85 -10.14 -2.94
C ALA A 55 4.00 -11.55 -3.53
N ASN A 56 3.29 -12.52 -2.95
CA ASN A 56 3.32 -13.94 -3.34
C ASN A 56 2.15 -14.33 -4.27
N GLY A 57 1.68 -13.40 -5.11
CA GLY A 57 0.72 -13.69 -6.17
C GLY A 57 -0.68 -14.12 -5.72
N GLY A 58 -1.04 -13.86 -4.46
CA GLY A 58 -2.36 -14.19 -3.89
C GLY A 58 -2.35 -15.39 -2.95
N MET A 59 -1.23 -16.09 -2.82
CA MET A 59 -1.06 -17.19 -1.88
C MET A 59 -0.48 -16.69 -0.56
N CYS A 60 -1.12 -17.01 0.56
CA CYS A 60 -0.61 -16.68 1.88
C CYS A 60 0.73 -17.41 2.11
N PRO A 61 1.85 -16.72 2.34
CA PRO A 61 3.14 -17.38 2.45
C PRO A 61 3.28 -18.24 3.71
N PHE A 62 2.44 -17.98 4.73
CA PHE A 62 2.45 -18.67 6.03
C PHE A 62 1.58 -19.92 6.06
N THR A 63 0.34 -19.81 5.57
CA THR A 63 -0.62 -20.93 5.59
C THR A 63 -0.61 -21.74 4.30
N LYS A 64 -0.03 -21.19 3.22
CA LYS A 64 -0.06 -21.73 1.85
C LYS A 64 -1.45 -21.73 1.19
N ASP A 65 -2.42 -21.07 1.79
CA ASP A 65 -3.77 -20.98 1.22
C ASP A 65 -3.82 -19.98 0.05
N PRO A 66 -4.57 -20.29 -1.02
CA PRO A 66 -4.86 -19.35 -2.09
C PRO A 66 -5.95 -18.37 -1.65
N ILE A 67 -5.56 -17.16 -1.24
CA ILE A 67 -6.49 -16.13 -0.75
C ILE A 67 -7.07 -15.31 -1.90
N PHE A 68 -6.24 -14.97 -2.89
CA PHE A 68 -6.62 -14.17 -4.05
C PHE A 68 -6.19 -14.85 -5.34
N ASN A 69 -6.95 -14.60 -6.41
CA ASN A 69 -6.49 -14.99 -7.75
C ASN A 69 -5.34 -14.06 -8.19
N SER A 70 -4.43 -14.59 -9.01
CA SER A 70 -3.24 -13.88 -9.47
C SER A 70 -3.58 -12.65 -10.31
N ASP A 71 -4.64 -12.70 -11.10
CA ASP A 71 -5.08 -11.58 -11.94
C ASP A 71 -5.57 -10.39 -11.12
N SER A 72 -6.28 -10.62 -10.02
CA SER A 72 -6.73 -9.56 -9.12
C SER A 72 -5.56 -8.95 -8.38
N VAL A 73 -4.59 -9.77 -7.95
CA VAL A 73 -3.35 -9.27 -7.34
C VAL A 73 -2.59 -8.37 -8.33
N LYS A 74 -2.45 -8.80 -9.59
CA LYS A 74 -1.83 -8.00 -10.65
C LYS A 74 -2.56 -6.66 -10.84
N ASN A 75 -3.89 -6.65 -10.87
CA ASN A 75 -4.70 -5.44 -11.02
C ASN A 75 -4.54 -4.50 -9.81
N VAL A 76 -4.59 -5.05 -8.59
CA VAL A 76 -4.41 -4.29 -7.35
C VAL A 76 -3.02 -3.66 -7.29
N LEU A 77 -1.96 -4.41 -7.59
CA LEU A 77 -0.59 -3.88 -7.58
C LEU A 77 -0.38 -2.80 -8.64
N SER A 78 -1.03 -2.93 -9.80
CA SER A 78 -1.00 -1.91 -10.86
C SER A 78 -1.67 -0.60 -10.41
N LEU A 79 -2.78 -0.69 -9.68
CA LEU A 79 -3.44 0.49 -9.10
C LEU A 79 -2.64 1.07 -7.93
N MET A 80 -2.11 0.24 -7.02
CA MET A 80 -1.23 0.70 -5.95
C MET A 80 -0.01 1.44 -6.49
N HIS A 81 0.54 1.00 -7.62
CA HIS A 81 1.64 1.69 -8.27
C HIS A 81 1.20 3.06 -8.84
N SER A 82 0.09 3.15 -9.55
CA SER A 82 -0.30 4.38 -10.25
C SER A 82 -1.03 5.42 -9.40
N CYS A 83 -1.81 5.02 -8.39
CA CYS A 83 -2.68 5.92 -7.62
C CYS A 83 -2.62 5.70 -6.09
N GLY A 84 -1.61 4.99 -5.60
CA GLY A 84 -1.53 4.57 -4.20
C GLY A 84 -1.20 5.66 -3.19
N MET A 85 -0.59 6.76 -3.62
CA MET A 85 0.06 7.76 -2.77
C MET A 85 -0.52 9.17 -2.91
N TYR A 86 -1.82 9.27 -3.20
CA TYR A 86 -2.53 10.54 -3.48
C TYR A 86 -1.88 11.29 -4.65
N ASP A 87 -1.83 12.62 -4.59
CA ASP A 87 -1.22 13.47 -5.63
C ASP A 87 0.29 13.23 -5.78
N TYR A 88 0.92 12.53 -4.83
CA TYR A 88 2.32 12.13 -4.89
C TYR A 88 2.56 10.84 -5.71
N SER A 89 1.52 10.17 -6.23
CA SER A 89 1.66 8.85 -6.88
C SER A 89 2.58 8.86 -8.10
N GLY A 90 2.57 9.93 -8.90
CA GLY A 90 3.48 10.05 -10.05
C GLY A 90 4.94 10.15 -9.64
N GLU A 91 5.25 11.03 -8.67
CA GLU A 91 6.61 11.20 -8.16
C GLU A 91 7.08 9.96 -7.38
N TRP A 92 6.19 9.31 -6.64
CA TRP A 92 6.46 8.04 -5.96
C TRP A 92 6.89 6.96 -6.96
N SER A 93 6.15 6.80 -8.05
CA SER A 93 6.45 5.77 -9.05
C SER A 93 7.74 6.04 -9.82
N TYR A 94 8.12 7.32 -9.96
CA TYR A 94 9.39 7.71 -10.57
C TYR A 94 10.59 7.53 -9.63
N LEU A 95 10.46 7.90 -8.34
CA LEU A 95 11.59 7.90 -7.40
C LEU A 95 11.75 6.58 -6.64
N VAL A 96 10.64 5.95 -6.26
CA VAL A 96 10.60 4.73 -5.43
C VAL A 96 10.26 3.51 -6.25
N GLY A 97 9.28 3.61 -7.16
CA GLY A 97 8.96 2.53 -8.10
C GLY A 97 8.45 1.23 -7.47
N ILE A 98 7.92 1.29 -6.25
CA ILE A 98 7.33 0.16 -5.53
C ILE A 98 5.81 0.36 -5.44
N PRO A 99 4.95 -0.61 -5.80
CA PRO A 99 3.52 -0.54 -5.52
C PRO A 99 3.25 -0.25 -4.04
N ALA A 100 2.53 0.82 -3.73
CA ALA A 100 2.29 1.21 -2.34
C ALA A 100 0.89 1.78 -2.11
N LYS A 101 0.47 1.85 -0.86
CA LYS A 101 -0.71 2.59 -0.43
C LYS A 101 -0.42 3.35 0.85
N SER A 102 -0.75 4.63 0.88
CA SER A 102 -0.76 5.43 2.11
C SER A 102 -2.13 5.51 2.75
N GLY A 103 -2.18 5.74 4.06
CA GLY A 103 -3.40 6.02 4.81
C GLY A 103 -3.25 7.23 5.71
N VAL A 104 -4.36 7.93 5.96
CA VAL A 104 -4.42 9.11 6.84
C VAL A 104 -4.02 8.81 8.29
N SER A 105 -4.02 7.55 8.70
CA SER A 105 -3.47 7.11 9.98
C SER A 105 -1.95 7.33 10.09
N GLY A 106 -1.24 7.57 8.97
CA GLY A 106 0.21 7.66 8.91
C GLY A 106 0.89 6.35 8.50
N VAL A 107 0.12 5.37 8.00
CA VAL A 107 0.67 4.13 7.46
C VAL A 107 1.07 4.30 5.99
N ILE A 108 2.19 3.71 5.59
CA ILE A 108 2.55 3.43 4.20
C ILE A 108 2.86 1.95 4.08
N TYR A 109 2.13 1.32 3.18
CA TYR A 109 2.20 -0.10 2.91
C TYR A 109 2.73 -0.32 1.50
N GLY A 110 3.94 -0.85 1.38
CA GLY A 110 4.62 -1.13 0.11
C GLY A 110 4.74 -2.63 -0.14
N VAL A 111 4.56 -3.05 -1.39
CA VAL A 111 4.64 -4.45 -1.80
C VAL A 111 5.70 -4.58 -2.88
N ILE A 112 6.72 -5.41 -2.65
CA ILE A 112 7.74 -5.78 -3.63
C ILE A 112 7.34 -7.15 -4.19
N PRO A 113 6.79 -7.21 -5.42
CA PRO A 113 6.33 -8.47 -5.99
C PRO A 113 7.43 -9.52 -6.00
N ASN A 114 7.08 -10.76 -5.65
CA ASN A 114 7.97 -11.92 -5.56
C ASN A 114 9.05 -11.84 -4.47
N VAL A 115 9.06 -10.81 -3.62
CA VAL A 115 10.09 -10.64 -2.59
C VAL A 115 9.49 -10.54 -1.19
N MET A 116 8.80 -9.44 -0.89
CA MET A 116 8.27 -9.15 0.44
C MET A 116 7.25 -8.01 0.42
N SER A 117 6.66 -7.72 1.57
CA SER A 117 5.97 -6.45 1.78
C SER A 117 6.50 -5.74 3.02
N ILE A 118 6.33 -4.42 3.06
CA ILE A 118 6.79 -3.55 4.12
C ILE A 118 5.63 -2.67 4.55
N ALA A 119 5.36 -2.61 5.85
CA ALA A 119 4.43 -1.65 6.43
C ALA A 119 5.21 -0.72 7.36
N VAL A 120 5.12 0.59 7.12
CA VAL A 120 5.71 1.63 7.94
C VAL A 120 4.61 2.48 8.54
N TYR A 121 4.68 2.76 9.83
CA TYR A 121 3.72 3.62 10.50
C TYR A 121 4.42 4.79 11.17
N SER A 122 4.02 6.00 10.81
CA SER A 122 4.38 7.22 11.53
C SER A 122 3.26 8.26 11.36
N PRO A 123 2.57 8.68 12.44
CA PRO A 123 1.34 9.47 12.36
C PRO A 123 1.47 10.83 11.65
N ARG A 124 2.66 11.43 11.67
CA ARG A 124 2.88 12.78 11.13
C ARG A 124 2.82 12.75 9.59
N LEU A 125 1.82 13.44 9.04
CA LEU A 125 1.64 13.58 7.60
C LEU A 125 2.31 14.83 7.03
N ASP A 126 2.67 14.78 5.76
CA ASP A 126 3.06 15.92 4.94
C ASP A 126 1.83 16.72 4.47
N LYS A 127 2.05 17.70 3.60
CA LYS A 127 0.98 18.55 3.05
C LYS A 127 0.04 17.80 2.08
N ILE A 128 0.47 16.67 1.53
CA ILE A 128 -0.30 15.86 0.56
C ILE A 128 -1.13 14.79 1.31
N GLY A 129 -0.74 14.45 2.53
CA GLY A 129 -1.41 13.45 3.37
C GLY A 129 -0.65 12.13 3.49
N ASN A 130 0.64 12.09 3.10
CA ASN A 130 1.49 10.92 3.26
C ASN A 130 2.35 11.03 4.52
N SER A 131 2.70 9.89 5.13
CA SER A 131 3.59 9.89 6.31
C SER A 131 4.99 10.42 5.95
N VAL A 132 5.44 11.47 6.63
CA VAL A 132 6.75 12.12 6.35
C VAL A 132 7.89 11.11 6.50
N ARG A 133 7.92 10.38 7.62
CA ARG A 133 8.96 9.38 7.89
C ARG A 133 8.81 8.15 7.01
N GLY A 134 7.58 7.76 6.68
CA GLY A 134 7.34 6.63 5.79
C GLY A 134 7.86 6.89 4.37
N VAL A 135 7.61 8.08 3.81
CA VAL A 135 8.10 8.45 2.47
C VAL A 135 9.63 8.47 2.47
N GLU A 136 10.25 9.09 3.47
CA GLU A 136 11.71 9.15 3.57
C GLU A 136 12.35 7.77 3.73
N PHE A 137 11.72 6.88 4.51
CA PHE A 137 12.16 5.49 4.62
C PHE A 137 12.26 4.82 3.26
N PHE A 138 11.19 4.87 2.44
CA PHE A 138 11.19 4.22 1.13
C PHE A 138 12.18 4.87 0.14
N LYS A 139 12.37 6.19 0.21
CA LYS A 139 13.42 6.89 -0.56
C LYS A 139 14.83 6.42 -0.22
N ARG A 140 15.13 6.17 1.06
CA ARG A 140 16.43 5.61 1.48
C ARG A 140 16.55 4.13 1.14
N PHE A 141 15.46 3.39 1.30
CA PHE A 141 15.38 1.97 1.00
C PHE A 141 15.73 1.69 -0.47
N ILE A 142 15.13 2.42 -1.42
CA ILE A 142 15.36 2.22 -2.86
C ILE A 142 16.75 2.68 -3.34
N LYS A 143 17.39 3.60 -2.60
CA LYS A 143 18.78 3.97 -2.85
C LYS A 143 19.74 2.86 -2.45
N ARG A 144 19.37 2.03 -1.46
CA ARG A 144 20.21 0.95 -0.94
C ARG A 144 19.99 -0.38 -1.67
N PHE A 145 18.79 -0.63 -2.17
CA PHE A 145 18.40 -1.90 -2.79
C PHE A 145 17.83 -1.71 -4.19
N ASN A 146 18.01 -2.68 -5.07
CA ASN A 146 17.52 -2.66 -6.45
C ASN A 146 16.07 -3.16 -6.58
N PHE A 147 15.16 -2.53 -5.83
CA PHE A 147 13.74 -2.90 -5.83
C PHE A 147 12.85 -1.97 -6.64
N HIS A 148 13.42 -1.05 -7.42
CA HIS A 148 12.61 -0.27 -8.34
C HIS A 148 12.08 -1.23 -9.40
N VAL A 149 10.81 -1.10 -9.80
CA VAL A 149 10.21 -1.98 -10.83
C VAL A 149 10.96 -1.98 -12.17
N PHE A 150 11.81 -0.98 -12.39
CA PHE A 150 12.65 -0.81 -13.59
C PHE A 150 14.16 -0.92 -13.31
N ASP A 151 14.58 -1.25 -12.09
CA ASP A 151 15.98 -1.57 -11.83
C ASP A 151 16.35 -2.88 -12.56
N SER A 152 17.50 -2.89 -13.23
CA SER A 152 18.02 -4.11 -13.87
C SER A 152 18.71 -5.00 -12.85
N LEU A 153 18.39 -6.29 -12.86
CA LEU A 153 19.13 -7.30 -12.09
C LEU A 153 20.42 -7.77 -12.79
N MET A 154 20.60 -7.41 -14.06
CA MET A 154 21.71 -7.88 -14.91
C MET A 154 22.92 -6.94 -14.83
N VAL A 155 22.68 -5.65 -14.55
CA VAL A 155 23.73 -4.62 -14.50
C VAL A 155 24.10 -4.38 -13.03
N SER A 156 25.39 -4.55 -12.71
CA SER A 156 25.90 -4.29 -11.37
C SER A 156 25.91 -2.78 -11.11
N ASN A 157 25.00 -2.33 -10.27
CA ASN A 157 25.04 -1.00 -9.65
C ASN A 157 25.54 -1.15 -8.21
N ASP A 158 25.93 -0.06 -7.54
CA ASP A 158 26.32 -0.05 -6.12
C ASP A 158 25.18 -0.45 -5.15
N LYS A 159 23.99 -0.76 -5.68
CA LYS A 159 22.81 -1.20 -4.92
C LYS A 159 22.92 -2.67 -4.54
N LYS A 160 22.39 -3.02 -3.36
CA LYS A 160 22.35 -4.40 -2.87
C LYS A 160 21.21 -5.17 -3.53
N THR A 161 21.54 -6.32 -4.13
CA THR A 161 20.56 -7.29 -4.63
C THR A 161 20.30 -8.37 -3.60
N ILE A 162 19.02 -8.65 -3.32
CA ILE A 162 18.63 -9.83 -2.53
C ILE A 162 18.48 -11.00 -3.52
N THR A 163 19.52 -11.83 -3.64
CA THR A 163 19.55 -13.00 -4.54
C THR A 163 19.23 -14.33 -3.85
N LYS A 164 19.22 -14.35 -2.50
CA LYS A 164 18.92 -15.55 -1.71
C LYS A 164 17.76 -15.28 -0.75
N PHE A 165 16.65 -15.98 -0.97
CA PHE A 165 15.58 -16.11 0.01
C PHE A 165 16.03 -17.10 1.08
N ALA A 166 16.68 -16.61 2.13
CA ALA A 166 16.89 -17.45 3.30
C ALA A 166 15.53 -17.66 3.97
N HIS A 167 14.94 -18.84 3.81
CA HIS A 167 13.90 -19.33 4.71
C HIS A 167 14.59 -19.71 6.03
N GLN A 168 15.22 -18.74 6.68
CA GLN A 168 15.74 -18.92 8.03
C GLN A 168 14.57 -18.70 8.96
N GLY A 169 14.30 -19.71 9.79
CA GLY A 169 13.27 -19.65 10.82
C GLY A 169 13.32 -18.34 11.59
N ASP A 170 12.14 -17.86 11.93
CA ASP A 170 11.84 -16.62 12.64
C ASP A 170 12.12 -15.32 11.86
N PHE A 171 11.00 -14.72 11.42
CA PHE A 171 10.92 -13.42 10.77
C PHE A 171 11.66 -12.36 11.59
N ASN A 172 12.78 -11.86 11.07
CA ASN A 172 13.39 -10.64 11.58
C ASN A 172 12.46 -9.47 11.27
N THR A 173 11.60 -9.15 12.25
CA THR A 173 10.87 -7.89 12.29
C THR A 173 11.90 -6.80 12.55
N PHE A 174 12.38 -6.15 11.49
CA PHE A 174 13.16 -4.93 11.66
C PHE A 174 12.17 -3.80 11.95
N LEU A 175 11.90 -3.55 13.23
CA LEU A 175 11.45 -2.24 13.66
C LEU A 175 12.58 -1.28 13.31
N LEU A 176 12.47 -0.59 12.17
CA LEU A 176 13.29 0.58 11.91
C LEU A 176 12.79 1.67 12.84
N GLU A 177 13.31 1.67 14.06
CA GLU A 177 13.31 2.87 14.90
C GLU A 177 14.06 3.94 14.13
N VAL A 178 13.30 4.88 13.59
CA VAL A 178 13.84 6.09 12.98
C VAL A 178 14.37 6.94 14.13
N ALA A 179 15.68 6.80 14.41
CA ALA A 179 16.43 7.72 15.26
C ALA A 179 16.29 9.16 14.75
#